data_AF-A0A2K3KYG8-F1
#
_entry.id   AF-A0A2K3KYG8-F1
#
_cell.length_a   1.000
_cell.length_b   1.000
_cell.length_c   1.000
_cell.angle_alpha   90.00
_cell.angle_beta   90.00
_cell.angle_gamma   90.00
#
_symmetry.space_group_name_H-M   'P 1'
#
loop_
_entity.id
_entity.type
_entity.pdbx_description
1 polymer ?
#
loop_
_entity_poly.entity_id
_entity_poly.type
_entity_poly.pdbx_seq_one_letter_code
_entity_poly.pdbx_strand_id
1 'polypeptide(L)'
;MPSLISDEQKSFIHDRNIRDCLCIASETANLLHNKSYGGNLALKIDIAKAFDTLDWSFLLKVLKTFGFNEVFCYWIHLILKSAFLSVSFNGKSHGYFKCTRGVRQGDPLSPLLFCLAEDVLSRSTSNLVTEGIINLIKGTRNVNVPSHTFYANEFDDLLQR
;
A
#
# COMPACT_ATOMS: atom_id res chain seq x y z
N MET A 1 -7.68 0.50 -14.20
CA MET A 1 -7.00 0.15 -12.93
C MET A 1 -5.64 -0.49 -13.19
N PRO A 2 -5.49 -1.55 -14.01
CA PRO A 2 -4.17 -2.17 -14.25
C PRO A 2 -3.13 -1.22 -14.87
N SER A 3 -3.55 -0.30 -15.75
CA SER A 3 -2.66 0.70 -16.36
C SER A 3 -2.33 1.89 -15.46
N LEU A 4 -3.00 2.00 -14.31
CA LEU A 4 -2.87 3.14 -13.41
C LEU A 4 -1.96 2.82 -12.23
N ILE A 5 -1.76 1.55 -11.92
CA ILE A 5 -0.98 1.07 -10.77
C ILE A 5 0.28 0.37 -11.28
N SER A 6 1.41 0.64 -10.63
CA SER A 6 2.72 0.03 -10.87
C SER A 6 2.68 -1.51 -10.87
N ASP A 7 3.57 -2.16 -11.60
CA ASP A 7 3.60 -3.63 -11.69
C ASP A 7 4.04 -4.31 -10.39
N GLU A 8 4.70 -3.55 -9.52
CA GLU A 8 5.22 -3.95 -8.22
C GLU A 8 4.13 -4.07 -7.14
N GLN A 9 2.94 -3.51 -7.37
CA GLN A 9 1.82 -3.56 -6.43
C GLN A 9 0.91 -4.76 -6.70
N LYS A 10 1.01 -5.82 -5.90
CA LYS A 10 0.25 -7.06 -6.18
C LYS A 10 -1.10 -7.15 -5.47
N SER A 11 -1.47 -6.17 -4.65
CA SER A 11 -2.70 -6.21 -3.85
C SER A 11 -3.93 -5.66 -4.57
N PHE A 12 -5.09 -6.28 -4.34
CA PHE A 12 -6.43 -5.86 -4.80
C PHE A 12 -6.59 -5.61 -6.32
N ILE A 13 -5.71 -6.17 -7.16
CA ILE A 13 -5.78 -6.09 -8.62
C ILE A 13 -6.12 -7.47 -9.16
N HIS A 14 -7.09 -7.53 -10.08
CA HIS A 14 -7.44 -8.75 -10.79
C HIS A 14 -6.22 -9.31 -11.53
N ASP A 15 -6.00 -10.63 -11.46
CA ASP A 15 -4.86 -11.36 -12.05
C ASP A 15 -3.48 -11.19 -11.39
N ARG A 16 -3.37 -10.58 -10.20
CA ARG A 16 -2.13 -10.58 -9.41
C ARG A 16 -2.25 -11.52 -8.22
N ASN A 17 -1.37 -12.53 -8.12
CA ASN A 17 -1.48 -13.60 -7.12
C ASN A 17 -0.50 -13.40 -5.95
N ILE A 18 -0.97 -13.65 -4.73
CA ILE A 18 -0.12 -13.64 -3.51
C ILE A 18 1.07 -14.60 -3.61
N ARG A 19 0.94 -15.69 -4.37
CA ARG A 19 2.03 -16.67 -4.60
C ARG A 19 3.24 -16.03 -5.27
N ASP A 20 3.03 -15.04 -6.13
CA ASP A 20 4.13 -14.33 -6.81
C ASP A 20 4.93 -13.52 -5.78
N CYS A 21 4.25 -12.83 -4.85
CA CYS A 21 4.91 -12.13 -3.74
C CYS A 21 5.71 -13.09 -2.85
N LEU A 22 5.14 -14.26 -2.54
CA LEU A 22 5.82 -15.26 -1.71
C LEU A 22 7.07 -15.79 -2.41
N CYS A 23 6.99 -16.03 -3.72
CA CYS A 23 8.12 -16.48 -4.53
C CYS A 23 9.24 -15.43 -4.55
N ILE A 24 8.90 -14.17 -4.85
CA ILE A 24 9.85 -13.05 -4.84
C ILE A 24 10.50 -12.87 -3.45
N ALA A 25 9.71 -12.95 -2.38
CA ALA A 25 10.23 -12.84 -1.01
C ALA A 25 11.21 -13.97 -0.67
N SER A 26 10.87 -15.21 -1.06
CA SER A 26 11.74 -16.37 -0.85
C SER A 26 13.05 -16.26 -1.63
N GLU A 27 12.99 -15.84 -2.90
CA GLU A 27 14.18 -15.63 -3.72
C GLU A 27 15.05 -14.50 -3.17
N THR A 28 14.43 -13.39 -2.75
CA THR A 28 15.10 -12.27 -2.10
C THR A 28 15.82 -12.71 -0.83
N ALA A 29 15.19 -13.53 0.01
CA ALA A 29 15.80 -14.08 1.22
C ALA A 29 17.03 -14.93 0.92
N ASN A 30 16.98 -15.75 -0.14
CA ASN A 30 18.14 -16.53 -0.59
C ASN A 30 19.28 -15.63 -1.08
N LEU A 31 18.96 -14.55 -1.80
CA LEU A 31 19.96 -13.60 -2.30
C LEU A 31 20.61 -12.75 -1.20
N LEU A 32 19.91 -12.48 -0.09
CA LEU A 32 20.49 -11.79 1.07
C LEU A 32 21.68 -12.55 1.66
N HIS A 33 21.67 -13.88 1.59
CA HIS A 33 22.75 -14.70 2.13
C HIS A 33 24.04 -14.65 1.29
N ASN A 34 23.95 -14.20 0.03
CA ASN A 34 25.10 -14.09 -0.86
C ASN A 34 25.96 -12.88 -0.50
N LYS A 35 27.29 -13.09 -0.42
CA LYS A 35 28.24 -12.01 -0.15
C LYS A 35 28.28 -11.04 -1.33
N SER A 36 28.05 -9.76 -1.06
CA SER A 36 28.19 -8.66 -2.02
C SER A 36 29.03 -7.52 -1.44
N TYR A 37 29.74 -6.79 -2.29
CA TYR A 37 30.42 -5.56 -1.88
C TYR A 37 29.39 -4.53 -1.42
N GLY A 38 29.49 -4.07 -0.17
CA GLY A 38 28.51 -3.21 0.48
C GLY A 38 27.41 -3.95 1.26
N GLY A 39 27.28 -5.28 1.09
CA GLY A 39 26.24 -6.10 1.70
C GLY A 39 24.88 -5.99 0.99
N ASN A 40 24.02 -7.00 1.21
CA ASN A 40 22.63 -6.97 0.75
C ASN A 40 21.73 -6.70 1.95
N LEU A 41 20.70 -5.86 1.78
CA LEU A 41 19.71 -5.52 2.81
C LEU A 41 18.31 -5.65 2.22
N ALA A 42 17.42 -6.30 2.96
CA ALA A 42 15.99 -6.28 2.69
C ALA A 42 15.27 -5.59 3.83
N LEU A 43 14.33 -4.72 3.49
CA LEU A 43 13.49 -3.99 4.44
C LEU A 43 12.06 -4.47 4.31
N LYS A 44 11.51 -4.97 5.42
CA LYS A 44 10.08 -5.22 5.56
C LYS A 44 9.46 -4.04 6.28
N ILE A 45 8.63 -3.28 5.58
CA ILE A 45 7.88 -2.15 6.13
C ILE A 45 6.43 -2.59 6.26
N ASP A 46 5.87 -2.39 7.46
CA ASP A 46 4.47 -2.64 7.74
C ASP A 46 3.82 -1.33 8.21
N ILE A 47 2.68 -0.97 7.61
CA ILE A 47 1.96 0.26 7.94
C ILE A 47 0.91 -0.08 8.97
N ALA A 48 1.19 0.25 10.23
CA ALA A 48 0.26 0.00 11.33
C ALA A 48 -1.09 0.67 11.07
N LYS A 49 -2.17 -0.13 11.05
CA LYS A 49 -3.54 0.33 10.79
C LYS A 49 -3.64 1.19 9.53
N ALA A 50 -3.16 0.67 8.42
CA ALA A 50 -3.00 1.42 7.18
C ALA A 50 -4.29 2.12 6.71
N PHE A 51 -5.44 1.46 6.87
CA PHE A 51 -6.76 2.03 6.58
C PHE A 51 -7.14 3.14 7.54
N ASP A 52 -6.88 3.00 8.84
CA ASP A 52 -7.27 4.01 9.85
C ASP A 52 -6.35 5.24 9.85
N THR A 53 -5.12 5.10 9.36
CA THR A 53 -4.08 6.14 9.50
C THR A 53 -3.90 7.02 8.26
N LEU A 54 -4.53 6.67 7.13
CA LEU A 54 -4.37 7.37 5.87
C LEU A 54 -4.83 8.84 5.94
N ASP A 55 -3.92 9.78 5.70
CA ASP A 55 -4.23 11.21 5.71
C ASP A 55 -5.10 11.61 4.51
N TRP A 56 -6.19 12.35 4.78
CA TRP A 56 -7.15 12.73 3.74
C TRP A 56 -6.60 13.79 2.78
N SER A 57 -5.75 14.71 3.26
CA SER A 57 -5.17 15.75 2.41
C SER A 57 -4.17 15.13 1.44
N PHE A 58 -3.36 14.20 1.92
CA PHE A 58 -2.50 13.36 1.12
C PHE A 58 -3.29 12.57 0.08
N LEU A 59 -4.31 11.80 0.48
CA LEU A 59 -5.12 10.99 -0.43
C LEU A 59 -5.75 11.85 -1.55
N LEU A 60 -6.29 13.02 -1.22
CA LEU A 60 -6.86 13.93 -2.23
C LEU A 60 -5.80 14.47 -3.18
N LYS A 61 -4.60 14.78 -2.68
CA LYS A 61 -3.46 15.18 -3.53
C LYS A 61 -3.03 14.05 -4.46
N VAL A 62 -3.03 12.80 -3.98
CA VAL A 62 -2.76 11.63 -4.81
C VAL A 62 -3.78 11.54 -5.93
N LEU A 63 -5.07 11.56 -5.62
CA LEU A 63 -6.13 11.50 -6.64
C LEU A 63 -5.99 12.59 -7.71
N LYS A 64 -5.73 13.83 -7.32
CA LYS A 64 -5.48 14.91 -8.28
C LYS A 64 -4.25 14.65 -9.16
N THR A 65 -3.17 14.17 -8.56
CA THR A 65 -1.92 13.84 -9.27
C THR A 65 -2.12 12.71 -10.27
N PHE A 66 -3.01 11.76 -9.98
CA PHE A 66 -3.40 10.68 -10.88
C PHE A 66 -4.37 11.12 -11.98
N GLY A 67 -4.77 12.39 -12.01
CA GLY A 67 -5.62 12.98 -13.06
C GLY A 67 -7.12 12.82 -12.82
N PHE A 68 -7.55 12.45 -11.60
CA PHE A 68 -8.97 12.44 -11.27
C PHE A 68 -9.52 13.87 -11.28
N ASN A 69 -10.72 14.04 -11.84
CA ASN A 69 -11.34 15.36 -11.94
C ASN A 69 -11.74 15.92 -10.55
N GLU A 70 -11.97 17.23 -10.49
CA GLU A 70 -12.31 17.94 -9.24
C GLU A 70 -13.65 17.47 -8.64
N VAL A 71 -14.62 17.08 -9.48
CA VAL A 71 -15.93 16.60 -9.03
C VAL A 71 -15.79 15.29 -8.27
N PHE A 72 -15.01 14.35 -8.81
CA PHE A 72 -14.72 13.08 -8.16
C PHE A 72 -13.95 13.29 -6.86
N CYS A 73 -12.89 14.11 -6.89
CA CYS A 73 -12.13 14.44 -5.68
C CYS A 73 -13.05 15.06 -4.60
N TYR A 74 -14.00 15.90 -4.99
CA TYR A 74 -14.99 16.48 -4.09
C TYR A 74 -15.92 15.43 -3.48
N TRP A 75 -16.42 14.47 -4.27
CA TRP A 75 -17.22 13.36 -3.73
C TRP A 75 -16.45 12.51 -2.73
N ILE A 76 -15.19 12.17 -3.03
CA ILE A 76 -14.33 11.46 -2.08
C ILE A 76 -14.15 12.28 -0.79
N HIS A 77 -13.89 13.58 -0.91
CA HIS A 77 -13.76 14.45 0.27
C HIS A 77 -15.01 14.46 1.14
N LEU A 78 -16.21 14.49 0.53
CA LEU A 78 -17.48 14.42 1.24
C LEU A 78 -17.68 13.07 1.94
N ILE A 79 -17.38 11.96 1.26
CA ILE A 79 -17.47 10.61 1.83
C ILE A 79 -16.57 10.51 3.05
N LEU A 80 -15.31 10.94 2.93
CA LEU A 80 -14.35 10.92 4.04
C LEU A 80 -14.84 11.77 5.22
N LYS A 81 -15.27 13.02 4.97
CA LYS A 81 -15.79 13.90 6.03
C LYS A 81 -17.07 13.41 6.70
N SER A 82 -17.86 12.60 6.02
CA SER A 82 -19.06 11.99 6.58
C SER A 82 -18.78 10.83 7.53
N ALA A 83 -17.53 10.38 7.64
CA ALA A 83 -17.16 9.26 8.48
C ALA A 83 -17.19 9.61 9.98
N PHE A 84 -17.88 8.76 10.76
CA PHE A 84 -17.92 8.81 12.21
C PHE A 84 -17.49 7.45 12.80
N LEU A 85 -16.84 7.52 13.95
CA LEU A 85 -16.48 6.39 14.80
C LEU A 85 -17.37 6.38 16.04
N SER A 86 -17.67 5.18 16.51
CA SER A 86 -18.40 4.96 17.76
C SER A 86 -17.77 3.80 18.51
N VAL A 87 -17.71 3.89 19.84
CA VAL A 87 -17.12 2.83 20.68
C VAL A 87 -18.23 1.88 21.10
N SER A 88 -18.12 0.60 20.76
CA SER A 88 -19.06 -0.42 21.23
C SER A 88 -18.62 -0.96 22.59
N PHE A 89 -19.48 -0.84 23.61
CA PHE A 89 -19.28 -1.43 24.93
C PHE A 89 -20.50 -2.28 25.28
N ASN A 90 -20.28 -3.55 25.60
CA ASN A 90 -21.34 -4.53 25.89
C ASN A 90 -22.47 -4.57 24.83
N GLY A 91 -22.11 -4.49 23.54
CA GLY A 91 -23.05 -4.55 22.42
C GLY A 91 -23.85 -3.27 22.17
N LYS A 92 -23.63 -2.21 22.95
CA LYS A 92 -24.23 -0.89 22.73
C LYS A 92 -23.18 0.07 22.20
N SER A 93 -23.57 0.84 21.19
CA SER A 93 -22.71 1.89 20.63
C SER A 93 -22.78 3.15 21.48
N HIS A 94 -21.62 3.68 21.87
CA HIS A 94 -21.47 4.85 22.71
C HIS A 94 -20.58 5.90 22.04
N GLY A 95 -21.09 7.13 22.00
CA GLY A 95 -20.39 8.28 21.43
C GLY A 95 -20.33 8.27 19.90
N TYR A 96 -20.24 9.47 19.32
CA TYR A 96 -19.99 9.66 17.90
C TYR A 96 -18.85 10.66 17.75
N PHE A 97 -17.73 10.19 17.23
CA PHE A 97 -16.52 10.98 17.01
C PHE A 97 -16.33 11.15 15.51
N LYS A 98 -16.11 12.37 15.06
CA LYS A 98 -15.76 12.60 13.65
C LYS A 98 -14.37 12.04 13.37
N CYS A 99 -14.24 11.30 12.28
CA CYS A 99 -12.93 10.93 11.78
C CYS A 99 -12.20 12.16 11.25
N THR A 100 -10.88 12.16 11.35
CA THR A 100 -10.01 13.19 10.75
C THR A 100 -9.00 12.61 9.76
N ARG A 101 -8.92 11.28 9.71
CA ARG A 101 -8.05 10.48 8.86
C ARG A 101 -8.66 9.09 8.71
N GLY A 102 -8.08 8.32 7.81
CA GLY A 102 -8.43 6.95 7.53
C GLY A 102 -9.59 6.81 6.54
N VAL A 103 -9.65 5.64 5.92
CA VAL A 103 -10.72 5.20 5.04
C VAL A 103 -11.51 4.10 5.73
N ARG A 104 -12.80 3.96 5.41
CA ARG A 104 -13.69 3.08 6.17
C ARG A 104 -13.46 1.62 5.79
N GLN A 105 -13.04 0.78 6.74
CA GLN A 105 -12.97 -0.67 6.52
C GLN A 105 -14.36 -1.23 6.18
N GLY A 106 -14.41 -2.14 5.20
CA GLY A 106 -15.66 -2.70 4.66
C GLY A 106 -16.40 -1.82 3.65
N ASP A 107 -15.88 -0.62 3.34
CA ASP A 107 -16.33 0.14 2.17
C ASP A 107 -15.62 -0.40 0.91
N PRO A 108 -16.36 -0.76 -0.15
CA PRO A 108 -15.77 -1.30 -1.38
C PRO A 108 -14.76 -0.37 -2.05
N LEU A 109 -14.81 0.95 -1.77
CA LEU A 109 -13.89 1.92 -2.36
C LEU A 109 -12.58 2.06 -1.58
N SER A 110 -12.58 1.74 -0.27
CA SER A 110 -11.42 1.93 0.60
C SER A 110 -10.16 1.17 0.14
N PRO A 111 -10.24 -0.11 -0.29
CA PRO A 111 -9.07 -0.83 -0.80
C PRO A 111 -8.45 -0.15 -2.03
N LEU A 112 -9.28 0.39 -2.93
CA LEU A 112 -8.81 1.08 -4.13
C LEU A 112 -8.13 2.42 -3.80
N LEU A 113 -8.70 3.19 -2.87
CA LEU A 113 -8.11 4.44 -2.41
C LEU A 113 -6.77 4.21 -1.71
N PHE A 114 -6.69 3.15 -0.90
CA PHE A 114 -5.44 2.74 -0.27
C PHE A 114 -4.41 2.31 -1.32
N CYS A 115 -4.81 1.52 -2.31
CA CYS A 115 -3.94 1.11 -3.41
C CYS A 115 -3.33 2.30 -4.15
N LEU A 116 -4.12 3.34 -4.45
CA LEU A 116 -3.62 4.54 -5.12
C LEU A 116 -2.62 5.31 -4.26
N ALA A 117 -2.86 5.37 -2.96
CA ALA A 117 -1.95 5.99 -2.01
C ALA A 117 -0.62 5.21 -1.89
N GLU A 118 -0.68 3.88 -1.85
CA GLU A 118 0.49 3.00 -1.81
C GLU A 118 1.31 3.08 -3.10
N ASP A 119 0.66 3.23 -4.27
CA ASP A 119 1.35 3.32 -5.56
C ASP A 119 2.32 4.52 -5.64
N VAL A 120 2.07 5.58 -4.86
CA VAL A 120 3.01 6.71 -4.74
C VAL A 120 4.33 6.27 -4.11
N LEU A 121 4.30 5.39 -3.10
CA LEU A 121 5.50 4.83 -2.48
C LEU A 121 6.25 3.93 -3.45
N SER A 122 5.52 3.14 -4.26
CA SER A 122 6.10 2.33 -5.32
C SER A 122 6.86 3.15 -6.34
N ARG A 123 6.20 4.15 -6.93
CA ARG A 123 6.84 5.05 -7.90
C ARG A 123 8.02 5.80 -7.30
N SER A 124 7.91 6.28 -6.06
CA SER A 124 9.02 6.94 -5.39
C SER A 124 10.22 6.01 -5.24
N THR A 125 9.99 4.73 -4.91
CA THR A 125 11.06 3.74 -4.77
C THR A 125 11.71 3.45 -6.12
N SER A 126 10.90 3.27 -7.18
CA SER A 126 11.41 3.08 -8.55
C SER A 126 12.24 4.27 -9.05
N ASN A 127 11.81 5.50 -8.72
CA ASN A 127 12.56 6.71 -9.06
C ASN A 127 13.92 6.75 -8.36
N LEU A 128 13.98 6.45 -7.05
CA LEU A 128 15.24 6.41 -6.30
C LEU A 128 16.23 5.36 -6.85
N VAL A 129 15.72 4.25 -7.36
CA VAL A 129 16.55 3.24 -8.04
C VAL A 129 17.04 3.75 -9.39
N THR A 130 16.18 4.41 -10.17
CA THR A 130 16.54 4.98 -11.48
C THR A 130 17.59 6.09 -11.34
N GLU A 131 17.51 6.88 -10.28
CA GLU A 131 18.48 7.94 -9.94
C GLU A 131 19.80 7.38 -9.37
N GLY A 132 19.89 6.07 -9.12
CA GLY A 132 21.08 5.42 -8.56
C GLY A 132 21.32 5.72 -7.07
N ILE A 133 20.33 6.29 -6.37
CA ILE A 133 20.38 6.52 -4.93
C ILE A 133 20.26 5.19 -4.18
N ILE A 134 19.38 4.30 -4.65
CA ILE A 134 19.21 2.95 -4.12
C ILE A 134 19.71 1.95 -5.16
N ASN A 135 20.63 1.07 -4.75
CA ASN A 135 21.07 -0.05 -5.58
C ASN A 135 20.24 -1.28 -5.31
N LEU A 136 19.90 -2.02 -6.37
CA LEU A 136 19.22 -3.31 -6.26
C LEU A 136 20.12 -4.36 -5.59
N ILE A 137 19.50 -5.35 -4.98
CA ILE A 137 20.21 -6.55 -4.50
C ILE A 137 20.92 -7.18 -5.69
N LYS A 138 22.21 -7.51 -5.51
CA LYS A 138 22.99 -8.19 -6.55
C LYS A 138 22.46 -9.62 -6.73
N GLY A 139 21.68 -9.81 -7.79
CA GLY A 139 21.19 -11.11 -8.21
C GLY A 139 22.28 -12.03 -8.76
N THR A 140 21.93 -13.31 -8.93
CA THR A 140 22.69 -14.25 -9.76
C THR A 140 22.55 -13.87 -11.24
N ARG A 141 23.47 -14.35 -12.11
CA ARG A 141 23.43 -14.05 -13.56
C ARG A 141 22.04 -14.32 -14.13
N ASN A 142 21.48 -13.32 -14.83
CA ASN A 142 20.18 -13.33 -15.52
C ASN A 142 18.91 -13.28 -14.64
N VAL A 143 19.02 -12.93 -13.35
CA VAL A 143 17.83 -12.66 -12.50
C VAL A 143 17.69 -11.16 -12.26
N ASN A 144 16.62 -10.56 -12.78
CA ASN A 144 16.21 -9.21 -12.40
C ASN A 144 15.46 -9.28 -11.07
N VAL A 145 16.14 -8.88 -10.00
CA VAL A 145 15.50 -8.74 -8.69
C VAL A 145 14.68 -7.46 -8.69
N PRO A 146 13.37 -7.51 -8.39
CA PRO A 146 12.57 -6.29 -8.31
C PRO A 146 13.09 -5.38 -7.19
N SER A 147 12.96 -4.06 -7.38
CA SER A 147 13.41 -3.06 -6.39
C SER A 147 12.64 -3.16 -5.07
N HIS A 148 11.37 -3.52 -5.16
CA HIS A 148 10.46 -3.65 -4.04
C HIS A 148 9.26 -4.52 -4.45
N THR A 149 8.46 -4.93 -3.48
CA THR A 149 7.17 -5.59 -3.73
C THR A 149 6.20 -5.09 -2.68
N PHE A 150 5.07 -4.55 -3.12
CA PHE A 150 4.00 -4.12 -2.22
C PHE A 150 2.93 -5.19 -2.16
N TYR A 151 2.59 -5.55 -0.93
CA TYR A 151 1.49 -6.44 -0.63
C TYR A 151 0.80 -5.93 0.63
N ALA A 152 -0.48 -5.56 0.49
CA ALA A 152 -1.29 -5.22 1.64
C ALA A 152 -1.75 -6.51 2.33
N ASN A 153 -1.27 -6.74 3.54
CA ASN A 153 -1.76 -7.79 4.41
C ASN A 153 -3.14 -7.38 4.99
N GLU A 154 -4.21 -7.46 4.20
CA GLU A 154 -5.58 -7.42 4.76
C GLU A 154 -6.08 -8.79 5.25
N PHE A 155 -5.19 -9.73 5.59
CA PHE A 155 -5.62 -11.04 6.12
C PHE A 155 -5.40 -11.24 7.62
N ASP A 156 -4.54 -10.45 8.28
CA ASP A 156 -4.31 -10.64 9.72
C ASP A 156 -5.37 -9.97 10.62
N ASP A 157 -6.05 -8.92 10.15
CA ASP A 157 -7.12 -8.25 10.92
C ASP A 157 -8.50 -8.94 10.80
N LEU A 158 -8.67 -9.86 9.84
CA LEU A 158 -9.89 -10.66 9.68
C LEU A 158 -9.87 -11.97 10.50
N LEU A 159 -8.71 -12.37 11.02
CA LEU A 159 -8.55 -13.59 11.84
C LEU A 159 -8.51 -13.32 13.36
N GLN A 160 -8.67 -12.06 13.79
CA GLN A 160 -8.76 -11.68 15.22
C GLN A 160 -10.14 -11.19 15.66
N ARG A 161 -11.22 -11.54 14.94
CA ARG A 161 -12.60 -11.35 15.41
C ARG A 161 -13.39 -12.64 15.46
#